data_AF-A0AA89X1Q9-F1
#
_entry.id   AF-A0AA89X1Q9-F1
#
_cell.length_a   1.000
_cell.length_b   1.000
_cell.length_c   1.000
_cell.angle_alpha   90.00
_cell.angle_beta   90.00
_cell.angle_gamma   90.00
#
_symmetry.space_group_name_H-M   'P 1'
#
loop_
_entity.id
_entity.type
_entity.pdbx_description
1 polymer ?
#
loop_
_entity_poly.entity_id
_entity_poly.type
_entity_poly.pdbx_seq_one_letter_code
_entity_poly.pdbx_strand_id
1 'polypeptide(L)'
;MILVVEGISACGKTTWSAKHGGQQVIAENGRFEGEPDRLQDPAGAAAFWAERNVDRWQAALAMEKTSAWALCDSDPLKLHYMWSLWQIGEASEQDWLLDLAATRETIAQGRIGFADGYIVGRIDPALARQRAQADATRRRGNFELHVRLQTALLNWYSALDKALPGRVRFDFPAGIPAVENLDGRYAVSAFDQMIASLPRPSN
;
A
#
# COMPACT_ATOMS: atom_id res chain seq x y z
N MET A 1 -10.28 -1.70 -14.45
CA MET A 1 -8.88 -1.52 -14.05
C MET A 1 -8.77 -0.87 -12.67
N ILE A 2 -8.00 -1.44 -11.75
CA ILE A 2 -7.68 -0.84 -10.45
C ILE A 2 -6.25 -0.32 -10.48
N LEU A 3 -6.08 0.96 -10.21
CA LEU A 3 -4.77 1.61 -10.07
C LEU A 3 -4.54 1.99 -8.62
N VAL A 4 -3.29 1.91 -8.17
CA VAL A 4 -2.85 2.33 -6.84
C VAL A 4 -1.83 3.46 -6.98
N VAL A 5 -1.95 4.48 -6.14
CA VAL A 5 -0.93 5.51 -5.97
C VAL A 5 -0.33 5.35 -4.59
N GLU A 6 0.96 5.06 -4.51
CA GLU A 6 1.66 4.84 -3.24
C GLU A 6 2.96 5.67 -3.13
N GLY A 7 3.52 5.74 -1.93
CA GLY A 7 4.66 6.59 -1.59
C GLY A 7 4.54 7.15 -0.17
N ILE A 8 5.64 7.67 0.39
CA ILE A 8 5.62 8.20 1.75
C ILE A 8 4.80 9.50 1.86
N SER A 9 4.53 9.94 3.09
CA SER A 9 3.90 11.25 3.33
C SER A 9 4.68 12.37 2.62
N ALA A 10 3.96 13.38 2.11
CA ALA A 10 4.49 14.53 1.38
C ALA A 10 5.18 14.24 0.02
N CYS A 11 5.17 12.98 -0.47
CA CYS A 11 5.70 12.70 -1.83
C CYS A 11 4.82 13.28 -2.94
N GLY A 12 3.51 13.41 -2.71
CA GLY A 12 2.55 14.04 -3.65
C GLY A 12 1.35 13.17 -4.04
N LYS A 13 1.17 11.97 -3.45
CA LYS A 13 0.09 11.03 -3.79
C LYS A 13 -1.28 11.69 -3.88
N THR A 14 -1.78 12.23 -2.77
CA THR A 14 -3.13 12.81 -2.70
C THR A 14 -3.32 13.95 -3.70
N THR A 15 -2.30 14.77 -3.94
CA THR A 15 -2.36 15.84 -4.97
C THR A 15 -2.48 15.24 -6.37
N TRP A 16 -1.70 14.22 -6.67
CA TRP A 16 -1.76 13.53 -7.96
C TRP A 16 -3.11 12.82 -8.15
N SER A 17 -3.56 12.05 -7.14
CA SER A 17 -4.84 11.36 -7.14
C SER A 17 -6.02 12.31 -7.29
N ALA A 18 -6.02 13.46 -6.61
CA ALA A 18 -7.08 14.45 -6.77
C ALA A 18 -7.09 15.08 -8.17
N LYS A 19 -5.91 15.36 -8.73
CA LYS A 19 -5.77 15.96 -10.07
C LYS A 19 -6.22 15.02 -11.19
N HIS A 20 -5.90 13.73 -11.09
CA HIS A 20 -6.07 12.78 -12.17
C HIS A 20 -7.22 11.80 -11.96
N GLY A 21 -7.55 11.49 -10.70
CA GLY A 21 -8.52 10.49 -10.31
C GLY A 21 -9.98 10.93 -10.33
N GLY A 22 -10.26 12.23 -10.24
CA GLY A 22 -11.63 12.76 -10.26
C GLY A 22 -12.54 12.09 -9.24
N GLN A 23 -13.72 11.63 -9.68
CA GLN A 23 -14.70 10.94 -8.84
C GLN A 23 -14.39 9.45 -8.63
N GLN A 24 -13.35 8.92 -9.29
CA GLN A 24 -12.96 7.51 -9.25
C GLN A 24 -11.93 7.21 -8.15
N VAL A 25 -11.62 8.19 -7.29
CA VAL A 25 -10.66 8.03 -6.19
C VAL A 25 -11.29 7.28 -5.02
N ILE A 26 -10.65 6.19 -4.63
CA ILE A 26 -10.88 5.51 -3.35
C ILE A 26 -9.85 6.04 -2.36
N ALA A 27 -10.33 6.82 -1.38
CA ALA A 27 -9.46 7.40 -0.37
C ALA A 27 -8.80 6.34 0.53
N GLU A 28 -7.71 6.71 1.18
CA GLU A 28 -7.15 5.94 2.28
C GLU A 28 -8.16 5.84 3.43
N ASN A 29 -8.15 4.71 4.15
CA ASN A 29 -8.95 4.57 5.35
C ASN A 29 -8.63 5.69 6.36
N GLY A 30 -9.69 6.23 6.98
CA GLY A 30 -9.56 7.10 8.13
C GLY A 30 -9.17 6.33 9.39
N ARG A 31 -9.32 6.99 10.54
CA ARG A 31 -9.18 6.30 11.84
C ARG A 31 -10.38 5.37 12.04
N PHE A 32 -10.10 4.17 12.51
CA PHE A 32 -11.13 3.23 12.95
C PHE A 32 -11.25 3.25 14.46
N GLU A 33 -12.46 2.98 14.94
CA GLU A 33 -12.70 2.63 16.35
C GLU A 33 -12.59 1.12 16.52
N GLY A 34 -12.22 0.67 17.72
CA GLY A 34 -12.20 -0.76 18.05
C GLY A 34 -11.04 -1.56 17.45
N GLU A 35 -9.96 -0.89 17.02
CA GLU A 35 -8.70 -1.58 16.71
C GLU A 35 -8.20 -2.31 17.97
N PRO A 36 -7.95 -3.63 17.92
CA PRO A 36 -7.38 -4.36 19.03
C PRO A 36 -5.99 -3.83 19.40
N ASP A 37 -5.69 -3.73 20.70
CA ASP A 37 -4.34 -3.38 21.15
C ASP A 37 -3.37 -4.49 20.75
N ARG A 38 -2.50 -4.20 19.78
CA ARG A 38 -1.53 -5.15 19.25
C ARG A 38 -0.60 -5.74 20.31
N LEU A 39 -0.30 -5.02 21.39
CA LEU A 39 0.53 -5.56 22.47
C LEU A 39 -0.20 -6.63 23.29
N GLN A 40 -1.53 -6.57 23.33
CA GLN A 40 -2.38 -7.50 24.08
C GLN A 40 -2.94 -8.61 23.18
N ASP A 41 -3.29 -8.29 21.94
CA ASP A 41 -3.88 -9.18 20.95
C ASP A 41 -3.31 -8.92 19.55
N PRO A 42 -2.06 -9.35 19.27
CA PRO A 42 -1.43 -9.13 17.97
C PRO A 42 -2.13 -9.89 16.84
N ALA A 43 -2.72 -11.05 17.12
CA ALA A 43 -3.46 -11.84 16.14
C ALA A 43 -4.79 -11.17 15.77
N GLY A 44 -5.53 -10.66 16.75
CA GLY A 44 -6.74 -9.87 16.52
C GLY A 44 -6.44 -8.57 15.76
N ALA A 45 -5.35 -7.88 16.09
CA ALA A 45 -4.92 -6.69 15.34
C ALA A 45 -4.62 -7.03 13.86
N ALA A 46 -3.91 -8.13 13.59
CA ALA A 46 -3.62 -8.57 12.23
C ALA A 46 -4.89 -8.92 11.44
N ALA A 47 -5.81 -9.69 12.04
CA ALA A 47 -7.10 -10.02 11.43
C ALA A 47 -7.94 -8.76 11.16
N PHE A 48 -7.99 -7.83 12.12
CA PHE A 48 -8.70 -6.57 11.99
C PHE A 48 -8.22 -5.78 10.76
N TRP A 49 -6.92 -5.57 10.63
CA TRP A 49 -6.35 -4.80 9.53
C TRP A 49 -6.50 -5.50 8.17
N ALA A 50 -6.37 -6.83 8.12
CA ALA A 50 -6.63 -7.60 6.90
C ALA A 50 -8.09 -7.39 6.41
N GLU A 51 -9.07 -7.41 7.30
CA GLU A 51 -10.47 -7.14 6.95
C GLU A 51 -10.71 -5.69 6.51
N ARG A 52 -10.10 -4.69 7.18
CA ARG A 52 -10.20 -3.29 6.74
C ARG A 52 -9.58 -3.05 5.35
N ASN A 53 -8.56 -3.83 5.00
CA ASN A 53 -7.92 -3.81 3.69
C ASN A 53 -8.82 -4.45 2.62
N VAL A 54 -9.51 -5.55 2.96
CA VAL A 54 -10.54 -6.17 2.11
C VAL A 54 -11.65 -5.17 1.79
N ASP A 55 -12.16 -4.42 2.77
CA ASP A 55 -13.22 -3.44 2.55
C ASP A 55 -12.83 -2.39 1.48
N ARG A 56 -11.60 -1.88 1.53
CA ARG A 56 -11.09 -0.94 0.51
C ARG A 56 -10.99 -1.57 -0.86
N TRP A 57 -10.57 -2.83 -0.93
CA TRP A 57 -10.50 -3.55 -2.19
C TRP A 57 -11.88 -3.77 -2.80
N GLN A 58 -12.88 -4.12 -1.99
CA GLN A 58 -14.27 -4.24 -2.45
C GLN A 58 -14.83 -2.90 -2.95
N ALA A 59 -14.48 -1.78 -2.29
CA ALA A 59 -14.82 -0.45 -2.79
C ALA A 59 -14.17 -0.14 -4.16
N ALA A 60 -12.90 -0.54 -4.36
CA ALA A 60 -12.23 -0.40 -5.64
C ALA A 60 -12.88 -1.25 -6.74
N LEU A 61 -13.28 -2.50 -6.44
CA LEU A 61 -14.03 -3.36 -7.37
C LEU A 61 -15.39 -2.76 -7.73
N ALA A 62 -16.13 -2.20 -6.77
CA ALA A 62 -17.41 -1.56 -7.01
C ALA A 62 -17.26 -0.32 -7.93
N MET A 63 -16.21 0.48 -7.70
CA MET A 63 -15.88 1.62 -8.55
C MET A 63 -15.46 1.18 -9.96
N GLU A 64 -14.59 0.18 -10.07
CA GLU A 64 -14.20 -0.41 -11.35
C GLU A 64 -15.40 -0.89 -12.16
N LYS A 65 -16.35 -1.57 -11.51
CA LYS A 65 -17.57 -2.08 -12.15
C LYS A 65 -18.45 -0.96 -12.72
N THR A 66 -18.48 0.21 -12.08
CA THR A 66 -19.35 1.33 -12.47
C THR A 66 -18.67 2.30 -13.45
N SER A 67 -17.36 2.48 -13.34
CA SER A 67 -16.60 3.50 -14.09
C SER A 67 -15.54 2.93 -15.03
N ALA A 68 -15.48 1.60 -15.19
CA ALA A 68 -14.42 0.82 -15.86
C ALA A 68 -13.03 0.89 -15.18
N TRP A 69 -12.81 1.83 -14.25
CA TRP A 69 -11.58 1.93 -13.47
C TRP A 69 -11.79 2.56 -12.09
N ALA A 70 -10.82 2.34 -11.21
CA ALA A 70 -10.74 2.91 -9.86
C ALA A 70 -9.29 3.33 -9.55
N LEU A 71 -9.12 4.39 -8.76
CA LEU A 71 -7.81 4.87 -8.30
C LEU A 71 -7.74 4.88 -6.78
N CYS A 72 -6.91 4.03 -6.19
CA CYS A 72 -6.71 4.01 -4.74
C CYS A 72 -5.61 5.00 -4.33
N ASP A 73 -5.94 5.99 -3.50
CA ASP A 73 -4.94 6.79 -2.78
C ASP A 73 -4.44 5.92 -1.61
N SER A 74 -3.23 5.38 -1.75
CA SER A 74 -2.66 4.25 -1.01
C SER A 74 -3.26 2.87 -1.33
N ASP A 75 -2.39 1.87 -1.26
CA ASP A 75 -2.67 0.47 -1.61
C ASP A 75 -3.72 -0.17 -0.70
N PRO A 76 -4.81 -0.78 -1.23
CA PRO A 76 -5.73 -1.57 -0.43
C PRO A 76 -5.05 -2.74 0.28
N LEU A 77 -4.06 -3.39 -0.34
CA LEU A 77 -3.36 -4.53 0.27
C LEU A 77 -2.59 -4.10 1.51
N LYS A 78 -1.94 -2.93 1.44
CA LYS A 78 -1.19 -2.20 2.49
C LYS A 78 -0.25 -2.98 3.41
N LEU A 79 -0.02 -4.27 3.15
CA LEU A 79 0.82 -5.16 3.94
C LEU A 79 2.28 -4.67 3.98
N HIS A 80 2.68 -3.90 2.96
CA HIS A 80 3.96 -3.20 2.92
C HIS A 80 4.25 -2.36 4.17
N TYR A 81 3.23 -1.84 4.84
CA TYR A 81 3.42 -0.96 6.00
C TYR A 81 4.03 -1.73 7.17
N MET A 82 3.44 -2.86 7.55
CA MET A 82 3.97 -3.72 8.63
C MET A 82 5.35 -4.27 8.27
N TRP A 83 5.52 -4.75 7.03
CA TRP A 83 6.83 -5.21 6.58
C TRP A 83 7.89 -4.12 6.68
N SER A 84 7.56 -2.89 6.24
CA SER A 84 8.49 -1.76 6.29
C SER A 84 8.84 -1.35 7.72
N LEU A 85 7.89 -1.42 8.67
CA LEU A 85 8.16 -1.18 10.09
C LEU A 85 9.13 -2.21 10.65
N TRP A 86 8.93 -3.48 10.34
CA TRP A 86 9.86 -4.55 10.74
C TRP A 86 11.27 -4.34 10.16
N GLN A 87 11.38 -3.93 8.89
CA GLN A 87 12.68 -3.64 8.27
C GLN A 87 13.49 -2.53 8.96
N ILE A 88 12.84 -1.61 9.67
CA ILE A 88 13.50 -0.49 10.37
C ILE A 88 13.49 -0.63 11.90
N GLY A 89 13.11 -1.81 12.42
CA GLY A 89 13.09 -2.13 13.84
C GLY A 89 11.94 -1.54 14.65
N GLU A 90 10.87 -1.08 13.98
CA GLU A 90 9.69 -0.46 14.63
C GLU A 90 8.53 -1.46 14.83
N ALA A 91 8.67 -2.68 14.30
CA ALA A 91 7.77 -3.80 14.55
C ALA A 91 8.57 -5.10 14.70
N SER A 92 7.99 -6.08 15.38
CA SER A 92 8.62 -7.39 15.54
C SER A 92 8.45 -8.27 14.30
N GLU A 93 9.31 -9.28 14.14
CA GLU A 93 9.09 -10.31 13.11
C GLU A 93 7.77 -11.07 13.35
N GLN A 94 7.39 -11.25 14.62
CA GLN A 94 6.12 -11.89 14.97
C GLN A 94 4.91 -11.11 14.45
N ASP A 95 4.90 -9.78 14.62
CA ASP A 95 3.85 -8.90 14.09
C ASP A 95 3.74 -9.05 12.58
N TRP A 96 4.89 -8.99 11.90
CA TRP A 96 4.98 -9.20 10.45
C TRP A 96 4.39 -10.55 10.03
N LEU A 97 4.76 -11.64 10.68
CA LEU A 97 4.30 -12.98 10.33
C LEU A 97 2.79 -13.15 10.53
N LEU A 98 2.21 -12.53 11.56
CA LEU A 98 0.77 -12.54 11.81
C LEU A 98 0.00 -11.76 10.74
N ASP A 99 0.42 -10.54 10.42
CA ASP A 99 -0.19 -9.73 9.34
C ASP A 99 -0.04 -10.40 7.97
N LEU A 100 1.11 -11.03 7.71
CA LEU A 100 1.36 -11.82 6.50
C LEU A 100 0.40 -13.00 6.40
N ALA A 101 0.23 -13.77 7.47
CA ALA A 101 -0.65 -14.94 7.48
C ALA A 101 -2.13 -14.54 7.24
N ALA A 102 -2.62 -13.54 7.97
CA ALA A 102 -3.98 -13.03 7.82
C ALA A 102 -4.22 -12.51 6.40
N THR A 103 -3.30 -11.69 5.86
CA THR A 103 -3.42 -11.15 4.51
C THR A 103 -3.39 -12.26 3.45
N ARG A 104 -2.48 -13.23 3.58
CA ARG A 104 -2.37 -14.35 2.64
C ARG A 104 -3.68 -15.14 2.55
N GLU A 105 -4.33 -15.37 3.69
CA GLU A 105 -5.64 -16.04 3.72
C GLU A 105 -6.70 -15.25 2.93
N THR A 106 -6.76 -13.93 3.09
CA THR A 106 -7.72 -13.10 2.33
C THR A 106 -7.48 -13.14 0.82
N ILE A 107 -6.22 -13.25 0.37
CA ILE A 107 -5.88 -13.43 -1.06
C ILE A 107 -6.31 -14.82 -1.53
N ALA A 108 -6.04 -15.87 -0.74
CA ALA A 108 -6.43 -17.24 -1.07
C ALA A 108 -7.95 -17.41 -1.20
N GLN A 109 -8.71 -16.62 -0.45
CA GLN A 109 -10.17 -16.54 -0.53
C GLN A 109 -10.67 -15.62 -1.67
N GLY A 110 -9.77 -14.96 -2.42
CA GLY A 110 -10.11 -14.02 -3.50
C GLY A 110 -10.78 -12.74 -3.01
N ARG A 111 -10.65 -12.40 -1.71
CA ARG A 111 -11.31 -11.23 -1.10
C ARG A 111 -10.51 -9.95 -1.25
N ILE A 112 -9.19 -10.07 -1.41
CA ILE A 112 -8.28 -8.99 -1.77
C ILE A 112 -7.28 -9.49 -2.82
N GLY A 113 -6.78 -8.59 -3.65
CA GLY A 113 -5.86 -8.95 -4.72
C GLY A 113 -4.89 -7.84 -5.07
N PHE A 114 -4.14 -8.08 -6.14
CA PHE A 114 -3.21 -7.14 -6.74
C PHE A 114 -3.94 -6.17 -7.67
N ALA A 115 -3.68 -4.87 -7.51
CA ALA A 115 -4.09 -3.86 -8.48
C ALA A 115 -3.45 -4.12 -9.85
N ASP A 116 -4.08 -3.60 -10.90
CA ASP A 116 -3.60 -3.74 -12.28
C ASP A 116 -2.35 -2.88 -12.52
N GLY A 117 -2.23 -1.75 -11.82
CA GLY A 117 -1.03 -0.92 -11.84
C GLY A 117 -0.78 -0.16 -10.53
N TYR A 118 0.50 0.06 -10.22
CA TYR A 118 0.99 0.77 -9.04
C TYR A 118 1.88 1.93 -9.49
N ILE A 119 1.54 3.13 -9.06
CA ILE A 119 2.30 4.36 -9.29
C ILE A 119 2.94 4.75 -7.96
N VAL A 120 4.25 4.55 -7.85
CA VAL A 120 4.98 4.66 -6.58
C VAL A 120 5.88 5.88 -6.59
N GLY A 121 5.47 6.91 -5.83
CA GLY A 121 6.21 8.16 -5.72
C GLY A 121 7.49 8.00 -4.89
N ARG A 122 8.60 8.44 -5.47
CA ARG A 122 9.88 8.64 -4.79
C ARG A 122 10.09 10.11 -4.48
N ILE A 123 10.70 10.40 -3.34
CA ILE A 123 11.04 11.77 -2.97
C ILE A 123 12.33 11.80 -2.15
N ASP A 124 13.14 12.83 -2.38
CA ASP A 124 14.27 13.10 -1.50
C ASP A 124 13.78 13.39 -0.06
N PRO A 125 14.35 12.74 0.98
CA PRO A 125 13.95 12.96 2.37
C PRO A 125 13.98 14.42 2.83
N ALA A 126 14.94 15.23 2.37
CA ALA A 126 15.03 16.64 2.75
C ALA A 126 13.92 17.46 2.07
N LEU A 127 13.65 17.20 0.78
CA LEU A 127 12.51 17.80 0.08
C LEU A 127 11.16 17.40 0.71
N ALA A 128 11.02 16.15 1.13
CA ALA A 128 9.82 15.68 1.83
C ALA A 128 9.59 16.47 3.13
N ARG A 129 10.65 16.66 3.93
CA ARG A 129 10.61 17.49 5.15
C ARG A 129 10.26 18.95 4.86
N GLN A 130 10.87 19.54 3.84
CA GLN A 130 10.57 20.91 3.42
C GLN A 130 9.09 21.07 3.04
N ARG A 131 8.55 20.16 2.22
CA ARG A 131 7.13 20.15 1.86
C ARG A 131 6.23 19.95 3.08
N ALA A 132 6.65 19.09 4.00
CA ALA A 132 5.90 18.83 5.22
C ALA A 132 5.78 20.06 6.13
N GLN A 133 6.85 20.84 6.23
CA GLN A 133 6.90 22.09 7.01
C GLN A 133 6.13 23.23 6.34
N ALA A 134 6.14 23.29 5.01
CA ALA A 134 5.47 24.36 4.25
C ALA A 134 3.93 24.21 4.22
N ASP A 135 3.40 23.01 4.45
CA ASP A 135 1.96 22.77 4.44
C ASP A 135 1.36 22.90 5.85
N ALA A 136 0.87 24.10 6.14
CA ALA A 136 0.20 24.45 7.40
C ALA A 136 -1.21 23.85 7.55
N THR A 137 -1.76 23.22 6.50
CA THR A 137 -3.14 22.72 6.50
C THR A 137 -3.26 21.28 7.03
N ARG A 138 -2.14 20.54 7.09
CA ARG A 138 -2.14 19.12 7.48
C ARG A 138 -1.20 18.86 8.66
N ARG A 139 -1.74 18.25 9.71
CA ARG A 139 -0.93 17.70 10.81
C ARG A 139 -0.41 16.31 10.43
N ARG A 140 0.89 16.19 10.18
CA ARG A 140 1.55 14.92 9.82
C ARG A 140 2.12 14.26 11.07
N GLY A 141 1.30 13.49 11.78
CA GLY A 141 1.80 12.59 12.82
C GLY A 141 2.77 11.56 12.22
N ASN A 142 3.79 11.15 12.98
CA ASN A 142 4.75 10.11 12.59
C ASN A 142 5.48 10.39 11.26
N PHE A 143 5.67 11.67 10.89
CA PHE A 143 6.28 12.02 9.61
C PHE A 143 7.71 11.46 9.44
N GLU A 144 8.54 11.59 10.47
CA GLU A 144 9.92 11.08 10.44
C GLU A 144 9.96 9.56 10.35
N LEU A 145 9.00 8.86 10.97
CA LEU A 145 8.82 7.43 10.78
C LEU A 145 8.55 7.13 9.30
N HIS A 146 7.59 7.83 8.67
CA HIS A 146 7.29 7.63 7.25
C HIS A 146 8.48 7.90 6.32
N VAL A 147 9.33 8.89 6.64
CA VAL A 147 10.56 9.14 5.87
C VAL A 147 11.48 7.91 5.90
N ARG A 148 11.64 7.26 7.05
CA ARG A 148 12.46 6.04 7.21
C ARG A 148 11.90 4.84 6.43
N LEU A 149 10.58 4.78 6.22
CA LEU A 149 9.94 3.67 5.51
C LEU A 149 10.22 3.66 4.00
N GLN A 150 10.67 4.77 3.39
CA GLN A 150 10.75 4.89 1.94
C GLN A 150 11.59 3.78 1.28
N THR A 151 12.78 3.49 1.80
CA THR A 151 13.65 2.48 1.19
C THR A 151 13.00 1.11 1.19
N ALA A 152 12.37 0.72 2.30
CA ALA A 152 11.61 -0.52 2.38
C ALA A 152 10.44 -0.49 1.38
N LEU A 153 9.63 0.57 1.38
CA LEU A 153 8.51 0.72 0.45
C LEU A 153 8.92 0.51 -1.02
N LEU A 154 10.07 1.05 -1.45
CA LEU A 154 10.57 0.85 -2.82
C LEU A 154 11.02 -0.59 -3.07
N ASN A 155 11.62 -1.26 -2.09
CA ASN A 155 11.96 -2.68 -2.18
C ASN A 155 10.70 -3.56 -2.28
N TRP A 156 9.64 -3.23 -1.52
CA TRP A 156 8.35 -3.92 -1.59
C TRP A 156 7.78 -3.89 -3.00
N TYR A 157 7.66 -2.71 -3.59
CA TYR A 157 7.11 -2.59 -4.95
C TYR A 157 8.05 -3.14 -6.03
N SER A 158 9.37 -3.10 -5.81
CA SER A 158 10.31 -3.78 -6.71
C SER A 158 10.14 -5.31 -6.66
N ALA A 159 9.84 -5.89 -5.50
CA ALA A 159 9.53 -7.31 -5.35
C ALA A 159 8.18 -7.66 -5.99
N LEU A 160 7.18 -6.79 -5.83
CA LEU A 160 5.87 -6.96 -6.48
C LEU A 160 6.02 -7.02 -8.00
N ASP A 161 6.76 -6.07 -8.60
CA ASP A 161 6.97 -6.04 -10.04
C ASP A 161 7.73 -7.26 -10.55
N LYS A 162 8.66 -7.83 -9.76
CA LYS A 162 9.32 -9.08 -10.13
C LYS A 162 8.35 -10.27 -10.17
N ALA A 163 7.42 -10.34 -9.22
CA ALA A 163 6.44 -11.42 -9.15
C ALA A 163 5.29 -11.23 -10.17
N LEU A 164 4.96 -9.98 -10.49
CA LEU A 164 3.92 -9.58 -11.43
C LEU A 164 4.45 -8.48 -12.36
N PRO A 165 5.22 -8.85 -13.40
CA PRO A 165 5.92 -7.90 -14.27
C PRO A 165 5.00 -6.88 -14.95
N GLY A 166 5.47 -5.63 -14.99
CA GLY A 166 4.82 -4.54 -15.71
C GLY A 166 3.71 -3.83 -14.93
N ARG A 167 3.53 -4.17 -13.64
CA ARG A 167 2.53 -3.53 -12.79
C ARG A 167 3.05 -2.28 -12.09
N VAL A 168 4.35 -2.15 -11.87
CA VAL A 168 4.90 -1.04 -11.08
C VAL A 168 5.57 0.01 -11.93
N ARG A 169 5.17 1.26 -11.72
CA ARG A 169 5.84 2.45 -12.24
C ARG A 169 6.31 3.33 -11.10
N PHE A 170 7.62 3.55 -11.04
CA PHE A 170 8.16 4.56 -10.14
C PHE A 170 7.98 5.96 -10.71
N ASP A 171 7.74 6.89 -9.80
CA ASP A 171 7.47 8.31 -10.03
C ASP A 171 6.09 8.61 -10.66
N PHE A 172 5.59 9.81 -10.40
CA PHE A 172 4.26 10.22 -10.84
C PHE A 172 4.28 10.62 -12.33
N PRO A 173 3.52 9.93 -13.20
CA PRO A 173 3.39 10.32 -14.60
C PRO A 173 2.55 11.60 -14.76
N ALA A 174 2.58 12.21 -15.94
CA ALA A 174 1.81 13.43 -16.23
C ALA A 174 0.28 13.20 -16.29
N GLY A 175 -0.16 11.95 -16.36
CA GLY A 175 -1.56 11.53 -16.41
C GLY A 175 -1.71 10.04 -16.11
N ILE A 176 -2.94 9.54 -16.16
CA ILE A 176 -3.23 8.13 -15.91
C ILE A 176 -2.51 7.27 -16.96
N PRO A 177 -1.64 6.32 -16.56
CA PRO A 177 -1.01 5.42 -17.51
C PRO A 177 -2.06 4.49 -18.12
N ALA A 178 -1.87 4.16 -19.40
CA ALA A 178 -2.55 3.00 -19.97
C ALA A 178 -2.01 1.75 -19.27
N VAL A 179 -2.89 0.99 -18.64
CA VAL A 179 -2.54 -0.31 -18.06
C VAL A 179 -3.50 -1.31 -18.67
N GLU A 180 -2.94 -2.41 -19.16
CA GLU A 180 -3.75 -3.51 -19.66
C GLU A 180 -4.42 -4.22 -18.48
N ASN A 181 -5.56 -4.86 -18.71
CA ASN A 181 -6.12 -5.73 -17.69
C ASN A 181 -5.22 -6.95 -17.56
N LEU A 182 -4.48 -7.05 -16.45
CA LEU A 182 -3.48 -8.08 -16.24
C LEU A 182 -4.04 -9.20 -15.35
N ASP A 183 -3.96 -10.43 -15.82
CA ASP A 183 -4.35 -11.63 -15.07
C ASP A 183 -3.51 -11.83 -13.80
N GLY A 184 -4.03 -12.61 -12.86
CA GLY A 184 -3.31 -12.96 -11.62
C GLY A 184 -3.60 -12.07 -10.43
N ARG A 185 -4.69 -11.29 -10.47
CA ARG A 185 -5.20 -10.45 -9.38
C ARG A 185 -5.27 -11.20 -8.03
N TYR A 186 -5.58 -12.50 -8.02
CA TYR A 186 -5.67 -13.33 -6.82
C TYR A 186 -4.63 -14.46 -6.78
N ALA A 187 -3.52 -14.33 -7.51
CA ALA A 187 -2.51 -15.38 -7.61
C ALA A 187 -1.73 -15.53 -6.29
N VAL A 188 -2.12 -16.50 -5.46
CA VAL A 188 -1.41 -16.84 -4.21
C VAL A 188 0.05 -17.20 -4.47
N SER A 189 0.35 -17.88 -5.58
CA SER A 189 1.73 -18.20 -5.96
C SER A 189 2.57 -16.96 -6.24
N ALA A 190 2.01 -15.92 -6.87
CA ALA A 190 2.70 -14.65 -7.10
C ALA A 190 2.93 -13.90 -5.78
N PHE A 191 1.95 -13.94 -4.86
CA PHE A 191 2.12 -13.43 -3.51
C PHE A 191 3.26 -14.12 -2.77
N ASP A 192 3.28 -15.46 -2.76
CA ASP A 192 4.33 -16.22 -2.09
C ASP A 192 5.72 -15.96 -2.69
N GLN A 193 5.83 -15.86 -4.02
CA GLN A 193 7.07 -15.49 -4.71
C GLN A 193 7.55 -14.09 -4.35
N MET A 194 6.64 -13.11 -4.33
CA MET A 194 6.93 -11.75 -3.92
C MET A 194 7.50 -11.74 -2.51
N ILE A 195 6.80 -12.35 -1.54
CA ILE A 195 7.21 -12.38 -0.14
C ILE A 195 8.56 -13.07 0.05
N ALA A 196 8.80 -14.19 -0.66
CA ALA A 196 10.08 -14.91 -0.61
C ALA A 196 11.26 -14.09 -1.18
N SER A 197 11.00 -13.12 -2.05
CA SER A 197 12.03 -12.27 -2.66
C SER A 197 12.38 -11.03 -1.83
N LEU A 198 11.62 -10.73 -0.77
CA LEU A 198 11.85 -9.56 0.08
C LEU A 198 13.13 -9.71 0.90
N PRO A 199 13.95 -8.63 1.04
CA PRO A 199 15.11 -8.66 1.90
C PRO A 199 14.70 -8.83 3.37
N ARG A 200 15.59 -9.45 4.16
CA ARG A 200 15.48 -9.45 5.62
C ARG A 200 16.18 -8.22 6.20
N PRO A 201 15.77 -7.74 7.39
CA PRO A 201 16.48 -6.68 8.07
C PRO A 201 17.95 -7.10 8.28
N SER A 202 18.87 -6.17 8.08
CA SER A 202 20.27 -6.40 8.43
C SER A 202 20.38 -6.30 9.96
N ASN A 203 20.71 -7.41 10.63
CA ASN A 203 20.97 -7.44 12.07
C ASN A 203 22.14 -6.54 12.46
#